data_AF-A0A7K5TF99-F1
#
_entry.id   AF-A0A7K5TF99-F1
#
_cell.length_a   1.000
_cell.length_b   1.000
_cell.length_c   1.000
_cell.angle_alpha   90.00
_cell.angle_beta   90.00
_cell.angle_gamma   90.00
#
_symmetry.space_group_name_H-M   'P 1'
#
loop_
_entity.id
_entity.type
_entity.pdbx_description
1 polymer ?
#
loop_
_entity_poly.entity_id
_entity_poly.type
_entity_poly.pdbx_seq_one_letter_code
_entity_poly.pdbx_strand_id
1 'polypeptide(L)'
;AMAAAAAGPFSLREVLDAFRRCVTEQREVLLEPYLSGWRGLIRFLQRLGAVFSFISKDAVAKVALLEGHQQQHGFVSLQARPDSGCRTVLRLHRALRWLQLFLEGLRSGDPRTSVLCTDAYNASLAQHHPWVVRKAATVAFCALPSRDAFLEIMNVGAPEEAVAMLGEAIPYIGDVYSITQELFAQNKLLDLP
;
A
#
# COMPACT_ATOMS: atom_id res chain seq x y z
N ALA A 1 -16.17 13.56 23.70
CA ALA A 1 -16.02 12.09 23.73
C ALA A 1 -16.32 11.57 22.33
N MET A 2 -15.29 11.35 21.51
CA MET A 2 -15.45 10.72 20.21
C MET A 2 -15.59 9.22 20.40
N ALA A 3 -16.70 8.67 19.92
CA ALA A 3 -16.94 7.25 19.91
C ALA A 3 -15.82 6.55 19.14
N ALA A 4 -15.04 5.72 19.82
CA ALA A 4 -14.24 4.69 19.19
C ALA A 4 -15.24 3.75 18.49
N ALA A 5 -15.36 3.87 17.17
CA ALA A 5 -16.05 2.88 16.37
C ALA A 5 -15.40 1.52 16.67
N ALA A 6 -16.18 0.60 17.23
CA ALA A 6 -15.74 -0.76 17.52
C ALA A 6 -15.21 -1.37 16.21
N ALA A 7 -13.92 -1.68 16.17
CA ALA A 7 -13.29 -2.27 15.00
C ALA A 7 -13.84 -3.69 14.83
N GLY A 8 -14.67 -3.89 13.79
CA GLY A 8 -15.06 -5.20 13.33
C GLY A 8 -13.85 -6.05 12.90
N PRO A 9 -14.05 -7.34 12.57
CA PRO A 9 -12.96 -8.15 12.04
C PRO A 9 -12.42 -7.52 10.76
N PHE A 10 -11.09 -7.30 10.72
CA PHE A 10 -10.40 -6.75 9.55
C PHE A 10 -10.75 -7.57 8.30
N SER A 11 -11.04 -6.89 7.19
CA SER A 11 -11.19 -7.52 5.88
C SER A 11 -10.38 -6.74 4.85
N LEU A 12 -9.58 -7.43 4.03
CA LEU A 12 -8.81 -6.77 2.97
C LEU A 12 -9.72 -6.08 1.94
N ARG A 13 -10.98 -6.52 1.82
CA ARG A 13 -11.98 -5.88 0.95
C ARG A 13 -12.18 -4.40 1.30
N GLU A 14 -12.26 -4.04 2.58
CA GLU A 14 -12.42 -2.64 3.02
C GLU A 14 -11.27 -1.75 2.56
N VAL A 15 -10.06 -2.33 2.55
CA VAL A 15 -8.84 -1.64 2.13
C VAL A 15 -8.90 -1.31 0.64
N LEU A 16 -9.37 -2.26 -0.14
CA LEU A 16 -9.44 -2.17 -1.59
C LEU A 16 -10.61 -1.30 -2.05
N ASP A 17 -11.73 -1.33 -1.34
CA ASP A 17 -12.84 -0.39 -1.52
C ASP A 17 -12.41 1.07 -1.26
N ALA A 18 -11.48 1.29 -0.32
CA ALA A 18 -10.91 2.62 -0.11
C ALA A 18 -10.10 3.09 -1.32
N PHE A 19 -9.29 2.21 -1.94
CA PHE A 19 -8.56 2.53 -3.17
C PHE A 19 -9.50 2.79 -4.37
N ARG A 20 -10.61 2.07 -4.47
CA ARG A 20 -11.65 2.33 -5.48
C ARG A 20 -12.22 3.75 -5.37
N ARG A 21 -12.38 4.27 -4.15
CA ARG A 21 -12.89 5.63 -3.90
C ARG A 21 -11.83 6.72 -3.99
N CYS A 22 -10.56 6.36 -4.21
CA CYS A 22 -9.49 7.34 -4.32
C CYS A 22 -9.57 8.18 -5.59
N VAL A 23 -10.02 7.60 -6.70
CA VAL A 23 -9.94 8.25 -8.02
C VAL A 23 -11.27 8.90 -8.37
N THR A 24 -11.24 10.20 -8.71
CA THR A 24 -12.41 10.93 -9.21
C THR A 24 -12.55 10.80 -10.73
N GLU A 25 -13.70 11.20 -11.27
CA GLU A 25 -13.90 11.29 -12.73
C GLU A 25 -12.92 12.25 -13.42
N GLN A 26 -12.43 13.27 -12.68
CA GLN A 26 -11.44 14.24 -13.15
C GLN A 26 -10.00 13.71 -13.04
N ARG A 27 -9.80 12.42 -12.74
CA ARG A 27 -8.48 11.80 -12.50
C ARG A 27 -7.72 12.47 -11.35
N GLU A 28 -8.43 12.89 -10.30
CA GLU A 28 -7.80 13.31 -9.05
C GLU A 28 -7.67 12.15 -8.07
N VAL A 29 -6.63 12.16 -7.22
CA VAL A 29 -6.47 11.17 -6.14
C VAL A 29 -6.85 11.83 -4.83
N LEU A 30 -8.02 11.50 -4.31
CA LEU A 30 -8.54 11.97 -3.03
C LEU A 30 -7.67 11.45 -1.88
N LEU A 31 -7.31 12.36 -0.98
CA LEU A 31 -6.37 12.07 0.10
C LEU A 31 -6.99 11.19 1.20
N GLU A 32 -8.23 11.46 1.62
CA GLU A 32 -8.85 10.72 2.72
C GLU A 32 -9.06 9.23 2.37
N PRO A 33 -9.62 8.85 1.20
CA PRO A 33 -9.66 7.46 0.78
C PRO A 33 -8.26 6.84 0.64
N TYR A 34 -7.27 7.60 0.16
CA TYR A 34 -5.89 7.14 0.03
C TYR A 34 -5.28 6.78 1.39
N LEU A 35 -5.43 7.66 2.38
CA LEU A 35 -5.00 7.41 3.76
C LEU A 35 -5.76 6.26 4.41
N SER A 36 -7.07 6.15 4.16
CA SER A 36 -7.87 5.01 4.61
C SER A 36 -7.36 3.68 4.06
N GLY A 37 -7.05 3.63 2.76
CA GLY A 37 -6.42 2.48 2.11
C GLY A 37 -5.08 2.13 2.77
N TRP A 38 -4.19 3.11 2.98
CA TRP A 38 -2.93 2.87 3.68
C TRP A 38 -3.08 2.37 5.11
N ARG A 39 -4.00 2.94 5.89
CA ARG A 39 -4.30 2.45 7.25
C ARG A 39 -4.75 0.99 7.21
N GLY A 40 -5.58 0.65 6.24
CA GLY A 40 -6.00 -0.73 5.97
C GLY A 40 -4.84 -1.67 5.67
N LEU A 41 -3.96 -1.27 4.74
CA LEU A 41 -2.77 -2.03 4.36
C LEU A 41 -1.79 -2.23 5.52
N ILE A 42 -1.59 -1.21 6.34
CA ILE A 42 -0.75 -1.33 7.54
C ILE A 42 -1.32 -2.38 8.49
N ARG A 43 -2.63 -2.34 8.77
CA ARG A 43 -3.28 -3.35 9.62
C ARG A 43 -3.14 -4.76 9.03
N PHE A 44 -3.24 -4.87 7.70
CA PHE A 44 -3.02 -6.14 7.00
C PHE A 44 -1.60 -6.67 7.18
N LEU A 45 -0.59 -5.85 6.87
CA LEU A 45 0.82 -6.22 6.99
C LEU A 45 1.17 -6.62 8.42
N GLN A 46 0.64 -5.93 9.44
CA GLN A 46 0.87 -6.26 10.84
C GLN A 46 0.31 -7.64 11.23
N ARG A 47 -0.76 -8.11 10.58
CA ARG A 47 -1.31 -9.47 10.80
C ARG A 47 -0.44 -10.57 10.20
N LEU A 48 0.47 -10.26 9.28
CA LEU A 48 1.44 -11.22 8.75
C LEU A 48 2.57 -11.54 9.76
N GLY A 49 2.60 -10.87 10.92
CA GLY A 49 3.51 -11.17 12.01
C GLY A 49 4.55 -10.08 12.29
N ALA A 50 5.45 -10.38 13.22
CA ALA A 50 6.39 -9.41 13.80
C ALA A 50 7.33 -8.77 12.77
N VAL A 51 7.79 -9.55 11.78
CA VAL A 51 8.69 -9.07 10.72
C VAL A 51 8.02 -8.00 9.86
N PHE A 52 6.77 -8.23 9.43
CA PHE A 52 6.02 -7.27 8.64
C PHE A 52 5.55 -6.07 9.47
N SER A 53 5.29 -6.28 10.77
CA SER A 53 5.03 -5.19 11.71
C SER A 53 6.22 -4.26 11.86
N PHE A 54 7.46 -4.78 11.78
CA PHE A 54 8.67 -3.97 11.75
C PHE A 54 8.79 -3.19 10.42
N ILE A 55 8.58 -3.85 9.28
CA ILE A 55 8.67 -3.23 7.95
C ILE A 55 7.62 -2.13 7.77
N SER A 56 6.41 -2.31 8.31
CA SER A 56 5.32 -1.34 8.17
C SER A 56 5.52 -0.08 9.01
N LYS A 57 6.48 -0.02 9.95
CA LYS A 57 6.72 1.17 10.82
C LYS A 57 7.00 2.42 10.00
N ASP A 58 7.74 2.28 8.91
CA ASP A 58 8.07 3.40 8.03
C ASP A 58 6.82 3.98 7.36
N ALA A 59 5.92 3.10 6.89
CA ALA A 59 4.63 3.48 6.33
C ALA A 59 3.71 4.12 7.38
N VAL A 60 3.66 3.57 8.61
CA VAL A 60 2.90 4.15 9.74
C VAL A 60 3.31 5.60 9.99
N ALA A 61 4.61 5.85 10.11
CA ALA A 61 5.12 7.20 10.36
C ALA A 61 4.76 8.17 9.22
N LYS A 62 4.81 7.70 7.96
CA LYS A 62 4.47 8.52 6.79
C LYS A 62 3.00 8.84 6.67
N VAL A 63 2.13 7.88 6.95
CA VAL A 63 0.68 8.09 7.01
C VAL A 63 0.35 9.14 8.07
N ALA A 64 0.92 9.01 9.28
CA ALA A 64 0.70 9.97 10.36
C ALA A 64 1.20 11.39 10.00
N LEU A 65 2.35 11.51 9.34
CA LEU A 65 2.85 12.81 8.86
C LEU A 65 1.90 13.43 7.82
N LEU A 66 1.40 12.62 6.89
CA LEU A 66 0.51 13.08 5.84
C LEU A 66 -0.86 13.50 6.39
N GLU A 67 -1.40 12.77 7.38
CA GLU A 67 -2.59 13.15 8.15
C GLU A 67 -2.39 14.48 8.87
N GLY A 68 -1.23 14.69 9.51
CA GLY A 68 -0.89 15.97 10.14
C GLY A 68 -0.89 17.14 9.15
N HIS A 69 -0.31 16.94 7.96
CA HIS A 69 -0.35 17.95 6.90
C HIS A 69 -1.79 18.22 6.41
N GLN A 70 -2.63 17.19 6.25
CA GLN A 70 -4.03 17.36 5.87
C GLN A 70 -4.79 18.21 6.89
N GLN A 71 -4.62 17.92 8.18
CA GLN A 71 -5.26 18.68 9.26
C GLN A 71 -4.80 20.14 9.31
N GLN A 72 -3.53 20.39 9.02
CA GLN A 72 -2.96 21.74 9.05
C GLN A 72 -3.33 22.58 7.82
N HIS A 73 -3.36 21.97 6.62
CA HIS A 73 -3.46 22.71 5.36
C HIS A 73 -4.77 22.48 4.58
N GLY A 74 -5.61 21.51 4.99
CA GLY A 74 -6.95 21.31 4.44
C GLY A 74 -7.00 20.82 2.99
N PHE A 75 -5.92 20.26 2.44
CA PHE A 75 -5.92 19.77 1.06
C PHE A 75 -6.67 18.44 0.95
N VAL A 76 -7.47 18.31 -0.12
CA VAL A 76 -8.40 17.19 -0.32
C VAL A 76 -7.90 16.14 -1.29
N SER A 77 -6.92 16.48 -2.13
CA SER A 77 -6.35 15.60 -3.16
C SER A 77 -4.84 15.71 -3.22
N LEU A 78 -4.18 14.68 -3.77
CA LEU A 78 -2.72 14.69 -3.98
C LEU A 78 -2.27 15.78 -4.95
N GLN A 79 -3.17 16.24 -5.82
CA GLN A 79 -2.96 17.33 -6.77
C GLN A 79 -2.88 18.70 -6.05
N ALA A 80 -3.73 18.92 -5.05
CA ALA A 80 -3.79 20.17 -4.28
C ALA A 80 -2.79 20.22 -3.10
N ARG A 81 -1.85 19.28 -3.01
CA ARG A 81 -0.96 19.14 -1.84
C ARG A 81 0.10 20.26 -1.79
N PRO A 82 0.53 20.67 -0.58
CA PRO A 82 1.70 21.53 -0.43
C PRO A 82 3.02 20.77 -0.70
N ASP A 83 4.06 21.48 -1.15
CA ASP A 83 5.37 20.91 -1.47
C ASP A 83 5.99 20.11 -0.30
N SER A 84 5.72 20.52 0.94
CA SER A 84 6.21 19.86 2.16
C SER A 84 5.78 18.39 2.27
N GLY A 85 4.64 18.01 1.69
CA GLY A 85 4.12 16.63 1.73
C GLY A 85 4.62 15.72 0.60
N CYS A 86 5.24 16.27 -0.45
CA CYS A 86 5.59 15.53 -1.66
C CYS A 86 6.53 14.36 -1.40
N ARG A 87 7.53 14.53 -0.52
CA ARG A 87 8.49 13.48 -0.15
C ARG A 87 7.83 12.30 0.55
N THR A 88 6.89 12.59 1.43
CA THR A 88 6.13 11.59 2.20
C THR A 88 5.25 10.77 1.28
N VAL A 89 4.49 11.46 0.40
CA VAL A 89 3.66 10.83 -0.63
C VAL A 89 4.51 9.98 -1.57
N LEU A 90 5.67 10.47 -2.02
CA LEU A 90 6.55 9.72 -2.93
C LEU A 90 6.98 8.36 -2.35
N ARG A 91 7.31 8.32 -1.07
CA ARG A 91 7.76 7.08 -0.41
C ARG A 91 6.61 6.09 -0.26
N LEU A 92 5.42 6.56 0.10
CA LEU A 92 4.20 5.74 0.09
C LEU A 92 3.90 5.24 -1.32
N HIS A 93 3.89 6.13 -2.32
CA HIS A 93 3.69 5.81 -3.74
C HIS A 93 4.61 4.69 -4.25
N ARG A 94 5.91 4.76 -3.95
CA ARG A 94 6.88 3.71 -4.29
C ARG A 94 6.54 2.37 -3.62
N ALA A 95 6.12 2.40 -2.34
CA ALA A 95 5.70 1.20 -1.63
C ALA A 95 4.37 0.62 -2.15
N LEU A 96 3.45 1.47 -2.63
CA LEU A 96 2.20 1.04 -3.24
C LEU A 96 2.45 0.19 -4.48
N ARG A 97 3.46 0.56 -5.28
CA ARG A 97 3.85 -0.21 -6.47
C ARG A 97 4.33 -1.61 -6.12
N TRP A 98 5.18 -1.72 -5.12
CA TRP A 98 5.65 -3.02 -4.62
C TRP A 98 4.48 -3.90 -4.20
N LEU A 99 3.57 -3.34 -3.41
CA LEU A 99 2.40 -4.07 -2.94
C LEU A 99 1.52 -4.53 -4.11
N GLN A 100 1.26 -3.66 -5.09
CA GLN A 100 0.47 -4.02 -6.27
C GLN A 100 1.06 -5.25 -6.97
N LEU A 101 2.37 -5.22 -7.27
CA LEU A 101 3.06 -6.33 -7.93
C LEU A 101 3.03 -7.61 -7.10
N PHE A 102 3.17 -7.49 -5.78
CA PHE A 102 3.10 -8.65 -4.89
C PHE A 102 1.71 -9.28 -4.85
N LEU A 103 0.65 -8.46 -4.78
CA LEU A 103 -0.74 -8.93 -4.82
C LEU A 103 -1.10 -9.55 -6.19
N GLU A 104 -0.58 -8.99 -7.29
CA GLU A 104 -0.68 -9.60 -8.63
C GLU A 104 -0.02 -10.98 -8.67
N GLY A 105 1.18 -11.11 -8.07
CA GLY A 105 1.87 -12.39 -7.91
C GLY A 105 1.05 -13.41 -7.13
N LEU A 106 0.48 -13.03 -5.99
CA LEU A 106 -0.39 -13.92 -5.17
C LEU A 106 -1.63 -14.39 -5.94
N ARG A 107 -2.20 -13.52 -6.76
CA ARG A 107 -3.34 -13.84 -7.64
C ARG A 107 -3.00 -14.88 -8.71
N SER A 108 -1.73 -14.96 -9.15
CA SER A 108 -1.30 -15.87 -10.23
C SER A 108 -1.40 -17.36 -9.87
N GLY A 109 -1.43 -17.70 -8.59
CA GLY A 109 -1.48 -19.10 -8.12
C GLY A 109 -0.11 -19.69 -7.74
N ASP A 110 1.01 -18.98 -7.96
CA ASP A 110 2.32 -19.48 -7.54
C ASP A 110 2.40 -19.58 -6.00
N PRO A 111 2.69 -20.78 -5.44
CA PRO A 111 2.68 -20.98 -3.99
C PRO A 111 3.89 -20.36 -3.26
N ARG A 112 4.92 -19.90 -3.99
CA ARG A 112 6.19 -19.42 -3.43
C ARG A 112 6.11 -17.95 -3.03
N THR A 113 5.34 -17.65 -1.98
CA THR A 113 5.09 -16.28 -1.49
C THR A 113 6.36 -15.44 -1.29
N SER A 114 7.43 -16.05 -0.77
CA SER A 114 8.71 -15.37 -0.54
C SER A 114 9.41 -14.96 -1.85
N VAL A 115 9.33 -15.81 -2.88
CA VAL A 115 9.86 -15.52 -4.22
C VAL A 115 9.05 -14.39 -4.86
N LEU A 116 7.72 -14.51 -4.86
CA LEU A 116 6.82 -13.47 -5.37
C LEU A 116 7.08 -12.10 -4.73
N CYS A 117 7.24 -12.07 -3.41
CA CYS A 117 7.51 -10.84 -2.67
C CYS A 117 8.89 -10.25 -3.00
N THR A 118 9.90 -11.12 -3.15
CA THR A 118 11.26 -10.73 -3.54
C THR A 118 11.31 -10.16 -4.95
N ASP A 119 10.62 -10.80 -5.90
CA ASP A 119 10.57 -10.35 -7.29
C ASP A 119 9.84 -9.01 -7.41
N ALA A 120 8.68 -8.88 -6.75
CA ALA A 120 7.96 -7.61 -6.67
C ALA A 120 8.84 -6.50 -6.08
N TYR A 121 9.60 -6.80 -5.02
CA TYR A 121 10.49 -5.83 -4.37
C TYR A 121 11.62 -5.38 -5.28
N ASN A 122 12.28 -6.34 -5.94
CA ASN A 122 13.39 -6.07 -6.85
C ASN A 122 12.94 -5.27 -8.09
N ALA A 123 11.74 -5.54 -8.60
CA ALA A 123 11.14 -4.82 -9.72
C ALA A 123 10.62 -3.41 -9.37
N SER A 124 10.63 -3.01 -8.10
CA SER A 124 10.06 -1.74 -7.66
C SER A 124 10.89 -1.05 -6.58
N LEU A 125 10.63 -1.33 -5.31
CA LEU A 125 11.10 -0.55 -4.17
C LEU A 125 12.62 -0.67 -3.96
N ALA A 126 13.24 -1.76 -4.41
CA ALA A 126 14.68 -2.02 -4.25
C ALA A 126 15.56 -0.92 -4.85
N GLN A 127 15.16 -0.29 -5.96
CA GLN A 127 15.94 0.77 -6.60
C GLN A 127 16.07 2.04 -5.75
N HIS A 128 15.22 2.17 -4.72
CA HIS A 128 15.20 3.31 -3.80
C HIS A 128 15.84 2.99 -2.44
N HIS A 129 16.35 1.77 -2.26
CA HIS A 129 16.87 1.30 -0.99
C HIS A 129 18.38 1.03 -1.04
N PRO A 130 19.15 1.47 -0.02
CA PRO A 130 20.55 1.08 0.12
C PRO A 130 20.71 -0.44 0.19
N TRP A 131 21.89 -0.93 -0.20
CA TRP A 131 22.20 -2.37 -0.23
C TRP A 131 21.85 -3.09 1.08
N VAL A 132 22.15 -2.48 2.23
CA VAL A 132 21.86 -3.07 3.55
C VAL A 132 20.36 -3.25 3.80
N VAL A 133 19.54 -2.29 3.37
CA VAL A 133 18.08 -2.36 3.48
C VAL A 133 17.53 -3.45 2.57
N ARG A 134 18.08 -3.59 1.35
CA ARG A 134 17.69 -4.67 0.43
C ARG A 134 17.95 -6.05 1.03
N LYS A 135 19.13 -6.26 1.64
CA LYS A 135 19.45 -7.52 2.30
C LYS A 135 18.54 -7.83 3.47
N ALA A 136 18.27 -6.84 4.34
CA ALA A 136 17.34 -7.01 5.45
C ALA A 136 15.93 -7.37 4.96
N ALA A 137 15.45 -6.71 3.90
CA ALA A 137 14.14 -7.01 3.30
C ALA A 137 14.07 -8.44 2.75
N THR A 138 15.08 -8.90 2.00
CA THR A 138 15.10 -10.28 1.47
C THR A 138 15.08 -11.32 2.59
N VAL A 139 15.82 -11.11 3.69
CA VAL A 139 15.77 -12.00 4.86
C VAL A 139 14.38 -12.00 5.49
N ALA A 140 13.75 -10.83 5.60
CA ALA A 140 12.40 -10.71 6.12
C ALA A 140 11.35 -11.46 5.28
N PHE A 141 11.50 -11.49 3.95
CA PHE A 141 10.58 -12.22 3.06
C PHE A 141 10.62 -13.74 3.26
N CYS A 142 11.69 -14.30 3.83
CA CYS A 142 11.73 -15.71 4.21
C CYS A 142 10.75 -16.06 5.36
N ALA A 143 10.27 -15.06 6.10
CA ALA A 143 9.29 -15.23 7.17
C ALA A 143 7.83 -15.05 6.68
N LEU A 144 7.60 -14.90 5.37
CA LEU A 144 6.24 -14.86 4.82
C LEU A 144 5.52 -16.20 5.03
N PRO A 145 4.21 -16.16 5.30
CA PRO A 145 3.41 -17.38 5.36
C PRO A 145 3.26 -18.01 3.97
N SER A 146 2.75 -19.24 3.92
CA SER A 146 2.33 -19.87 2.66
C SER A 146 1.25 -19.04 1.97
N ARG A 147 1.06 -19.25 0.67
CA ARG A 147 0.05 -18.52 -0.12
C ARG A 147 -1.35 -18.70 0.49
N ASP A 148 -1.71 -19.91 0.88
CA ASP A 148 -3.05 -20.19 1.42
C ASP A 148 -3.28 -19.48 2.75
N ALA A 149 -2.31 -19.54 3.67
CA ALA A 149 -2.37 -18.79 4.92
C ALA A 149 -2.42 -17.27 4.67
N PHE A 150 -1.72 -16.78 3.63
CA PHE A 150 -1.77 -15.38 3.24
C PHE A 150 -3.18 -14.97 2.77
N LEU A 151 -3.84 -15.81 1.96
CA LEU A 151 -5.22 -15.59 1.50
C LEU A 151 -6.22 -15.67 2.65
N GLU A 152 -6.05 -16.58 3.60
CA GLU A 152 -6.88 -16.66 4.80
C GLU A 152 -6.79 -15.38 5.64
N ILE A 153 -5.58 -14.82 5.82
CA ILE A 153 -5.37 -13.56 6.56
C ILE A 153 -6.09 -12.37 5.90
N MET A 154 -6.41 -12.44 4.60
CA MET A 154 -7.23 -11.42 3.94
C MET A 154 -8.65 -11.34 4.51
N ASN A 155 -9.15 -12.43 5.11
CA ASN A 155 -10.46 -12.52 5.74
C ASN A 155 -11.59 -12.03 4.81
N VAL A 156 -11.67 -12.64 3.63
CA VAL A 156 -12.66 -12.35 2.59
C VAL A 156 -13.44 -13.60 2.14
N GLY A 157 -13.34 -14.68 2.92
CA GLY A 157 -13.96 -15.97 2.64
C GLY A 157 -12.97 -17.00 2.12
N ALA A 158 -13.39 -17.83 1.17
CA ALA A 158 -12.57 -18.90 0.61
C ALA A 158 -11.39 -18.35 -0.23
N PRO A 159 -10.31 -19.13 -0.45
CA PRO A 159 -9.16 -18.71 -1.26
C PRO A 159 -9.55 -18.20 -2.67
N GLU A 160 -10.55 -18.81 -3.29
CA GLU A 160 -11.07 -18.41 -4.61
C GLU A 160 -11.75 -17.04 -4.56
N GLU A 161 -12.50 -16.75 -3.49
CA GLU A 161 -13.13 -15.45 -3.25
C GLU A 161 -12.07 -14.39 -3.00
N ALA A 162 -10.99 -14.73 -2.29
CA ALA A 162 -9.84 -13.85 -2.11
C ALA A 162 -9.15 -13.52 -3.44
N VAL A 163 -8.91 -14.51 -4.28
CA VAL A 163 -8.31 -14.33 -5.62
C VAL A 163 -9.21 -13.48 -6.52
N ALA A 164 -10.53 -13.72 -6.52
CA ALA A 164 -11.49 -12.93 -7.28
C ALA A 164 -11.51 -11.46 -6.82
N MET A 165 -11.57 -11.25 -5.50
CA MET A 165 -11.53 -9.93 -4.87
C MET A 165 -10.24 -9.17 -5.22
N LEU A 166 -9.08 -9.83 -5.20
CA LEU A 166 -7.82 -9.24 -5.70
C LEU A 166 -7.90 -8.85 -7.17
N GLY A 167 -8.52 -9.68 -8.02
CA GLY A 167 -8.71 -9.40 -9.44
C GLY A 167 -9.53 -8.15 -9.71
N GLU A 168 -10.58 -7.90 -8.92
CA GLU A 168 -11.40 -6.70 -9.01
C GLU A 168 -10.67 -5.45 -8.48
N ALA A 169 -9.85 -5.63 -7.44
CA ALA A 169 -9.31 -4.52 -6.66
C ALA A 169 -7.98 -3.96 -7.16
N ILE A 170 -7.08 -4.84 -7.62
CA ILE A 170 -5.74 -4.46 -8.10
C ILE A 170 -5.79 -3.35 -9.17
N PRO A 171 -6.73 -3.35 -10.13
CA PRO A 171 -6.87 -2.26 -11.10
C PRO A 171 -7.00 -0.88 -10.44
N TYR A 172 -7.75 -0.75 -9.34
CA TYR A 172 -7.90 0.54 -8.65
C TYR A 172 -6.60 1.01 -7.98
N ILE A 173 -5.78 0.08 -7.45
CA ILE A 173 -4.43 0.42 -6.98
C ILE A 173 -3.57 0.89 -8.17
N GLY A 174 -3.70 0.22 -9.31
CA GLY A 174 -3.02 0.58 -10.55
C GLY A 174 -3.38 1.98 -11.06
N ASP A 175 -4.65 2.36 -10.98
CA ASP A 175 -5.12 3.71 -11.37
C ASP A 175 -4.55 4.79 -10.44
N VAL A 176 -4.64 4.57 -9.12
CA VAL A 176 -4.06 5.48 -8.11
C VAL A 176 -2.57 5.64 -8.33
N TYR A 177 -1.85 4.53 -8.56
CA TYR A 177 -0.42 4.55 -8.87
C TYR A 177 -0.15 5.34 -10.15
N SER A 178 -0.83 5.03 -11.25
CA SER A 178 -0.56 5.65 -12.55
C SER A 178 -0.80 7.16 -12.53
N ILE A 179 -1.92 7.61 -11.97
CA ILE A 179 -2.24 9.03 -11.83
C ILE A 179 -1.21 9.74 -10.94
N THR A 180 -0.82 9.13 -9.82
CA THR A 180 0.19 9.69 -8.92
C THR A 180 1.55 9.74 -9.60
N GLN A 181 1.93 8.70 -10.35
CA GLN A 181 3.18 8.63 -11.10
C GLN A 181 3.25 9.74 -12.17
N GLU A 182 2.18 9.93 -12.94
CA GLU A 182 2.04 11.02 -13.92
C GLU A 182 2.18 12.39 -13.27
N LEU A 183 1.45 12.63 -12.17
CA LEU A 183 1.50 13.87 -11.41
C LEU A 183 2.91 14.19 -10.91
N PHE A 184 3.62 13.21 -10.36
CA PHE A 184 4.98 13.39 -9.88
C PHE A 184 5.99 13.59 -11.02
N ALA A 185 5.81 12.88 -12.14
CA ALA A 185 6.66 13.05 -13.33
C ALA A 185 6.54 14.45 -13.93
N GLN A 186 5.31 14.93 -14.13
CA GLN A 186 5.01 16.25 -14.70
C GLN A 186 5.62 17.39 -13.89
N ASN A 187 5.66 17.23 -12.56
CA ASN A 187 6.21 18.22 -11.63
C ASN A 187 7.69 17.98 -11.26
N LYS A 188 8.37 17.00 -11.89
CA LYS A 188 9.78 16.64 -11.61
C LYS A 188 10.05 16.26 -10.14
N LEU A 189 9.10 15.56 -9.53
CA LEU A 189 9.12 15.18 -8.11
C LEU A 189 9.50 13.71 -7.87
N LEU A 190 9.84 12.94 -8.91
CA LEU A 190 10.13 11.50 -8.79
C LEU A 190 11.43 11.19 -8.06
N ASP A 191 12.35 12.15 -7.97
CA ASP A 191 13.69 11.98 -7.40
C ASP A 191 13.91 12.83 -6.14
N LEU A 192 12.84 13.21 -5.45
CA LEU A 192 12.97 13.94 -4.19
C LEU A 192 13.79 13.12 -3.16
N PRO A 193 14.62 13.77 -2.34
CA PRO A 193 15.52 13.11 -1.38
C PRO A 193 14.78 12.42 -0.22
#